data_AF-A0A1Q4DXQ2-F1
#
_entry.id   AF-A0A1Q4DXQ2-F1
#
_cell.length_a   1.000
_cell.length_b   1.000
_cell.length_c   1.000
_cell.angle_alpha   90.00
_cell.angle_beta   90.00
_cell.angle_gamma   90.00
#
_symmetry.space_group_name_H-M   'P 1'
#
loop_
_entity.id
_entity.type
_entity.pdbx_description
1 polymer ?
#
loop_
_entity_poly.entity_id
_entity_poly.type
_entity_poly.pdbx_seq_one_letter_code
_entity_poly.pdbx_strand_id
1 'polypeptide(L)'
;MTLTDEAPPTVAEPTTASPWPRRIAGAALVFALCGILCAAAFGTVLALAATSDQASLARARDAVQQAAQDAAGVLNTLSPQDADAGLDRWEQVATGPLLAELQRSRPAFVSTIKQAQRSTAAKPVYAAVESLDPGAGTASVLVSTDITTTPRTGEPVTNRQRLEIVMTKTDQGWKASGVRVVGVGQ
;
A
#
# COMPACT_ATOMS: atom_id res chain seq x y z
N MET A 1 73.07 -1.51 76.91
CA MET A 1 73.43 -2.58 75.97
C MET A 1 72.62 -3.78 76.43
N THR A 2 71.56 -4.26 75.79
CA THR A 2 71.24 -4.42 74.36
C THR A 2 69.74 -4.34 74.12
N LEU A 3 69.39 -3.92 72.90
CA LEU A 3 68.09 -3.93 72.26
C LEU A 3 68.02 -5.19 71.37
N THR A 4 66.98 -6.01 71.46
CA THR A 4 66.47 -6.97 70.43
C THR A 4 65.18 -7.57 71.03
N ASP A 5 63.99 -7.34 70.48
CA ASP A 5 63.43 -7.81 69.19
C ASP A 5 62.45 -8.96 69.44
N GLU A 6 61.15 -8.69 69.31
CA GLU A 6 60.20 -9.52 68.55
C GLU A 6 58.83 -8.84 68.54
N ALA A 7 58.20 -8.78 67.36
CA ALA A 7 56.82 -8.32 67.15
C ALA A 7 55.97 -9.51 66.70
N PRO A 8 54.68 -9.59 67.09
CA PRO A 8 53.72 -10.40 66.34
C PRO A 8 52.67 -9.54 65.61
N PRO A 9 52.01 -10.12 64.59
CA PRO A 9 51.55 -9.42 63.40
C PRO A 9 50.16 -8.78 63.49
N THR A 10 49.97 -7.75 62.65
CA THR A 10 48.71 -7.07 62.33
C THR A 10 47.60 -8.05 61.95
N VAL A 11 46.57 -8.12 62.78
CA VAL A 11 45.26 -8.65 62.41
C VAL A 11 44.48 -7.52 61.74
N ALA A 12 44.28 -7.61 60.42
CA ALA A 12 43.39 -6.71 59.71
C ALA A 12 41.94 -7.01 60.14
N GLU A 13 41.24 -5.99 60.65
CA GLU A 13 39.83 -6.10 61.02
C GLU A 13 38.95 -6.34 59.78
N PRO A 14 37.93 -7.20 59.87
CA PRO A 14 36.95 -7.33 58.81
C PRO A 14 36.11 -6.04 58.72
N THR A 15 36.31 -5.26 57.67
CA THR A 15 35.41 -4.16 57.29
C THR A 15 33.99 -4.70 57.17
N THR A 16 33.14 -4.36 58.14
CA THR A 16 31.71 -4.69 58.13
C THR A 16 31.01 -3.77 57.12
N ALA A 17 30.50 -4.37 56.04
CA ALA A 17 29.68 -3.67 55.06
C ALA A 17 28.37 -3.20 55.72
N SER A 18 28.09 -1.90 55.63
CA SER A 18 26.91 -1.25 56.21
C SER A 18 25.60 -1.77 55.57
N PRO A 19 24.62 -2.24 56.36
CA PRO A 19 23.34 -2.67 55.83
C PRO A 19 22.49 -1.44 55.50
N TRP A 20 22.29 -1.18 54.20
CA TRP A 20 21.37 -0.13 53.74
C TRP A 20 19.99 -0.28 54.40
N PRO A 21 19.34 0.84 54.79
CA PRO A 21 18.05 0.77 55.45
C PRO A 21 17.02 0.16 54.49
N ARG A 22 16.41 -0.95 54.93
CA ARG A 22 15.44 -1.80 54.20
C ARG A 22 14.31 -1.04 53.49
N ARG A 23 14.05 0.21 53.89
CA ARG A 23 13.06 1.11 53.28
C ARG A 23 13.49 1.64 51.89
N ILE A 24 14.79 1.89 51.68
CA ILE A 24 15.33 2.33 50.38
C ILE A 24 15.30 1.15 49.38
N ALA A 25 15.61 -0.06 49.84
CA ALA A 25 15.52 -1.27 49.03
C ALA A 25 14.07 -1.58 48.59
N GLY A 26 13.09 -1.38 49.48
CA GLY A 26 11.66 -1.53 49.14
C GLY A 26 11.17 -0.50 48.14
N ALA A 27 11.56 0.78 48.30
CA ALA A 27 11.21 1.84 47.36
C ALA A 27 11.82 1.61 45.97
N ALA A 28 13.09 1.19 45.91
CA ALA A 28 13.77 0.87 44.66
C ALA A 28 13.09 -0.29 43.89
N LEU A 29 12.62 -1.32 44.61
CA LEU A 29 11.91 -2.45 44.01
C LEU A 29 10.57 -2.03 43.40
N VAL A 30 9.80 -1.19 44.10
CA VAL A 30 8.51 -0.67 43.59
C VAL A 30 8.71 0.18 42.35
N PHE A 31 9.71 1.07 42.34
CA PHE A 31 10.04 1.86 41.16
C PHE A 31 10.49 1.01 39.97
N ALA A 32 11.29 -0.03 40.21
CA ALA A 32 11.71 -0.96 39.16
C ALA A 32 10.50 -1.71 38.55
N LEU A 33 9.58 -2.19 39.40
CA LEU A 33 8.36 -2.87 38.94
C LEU A 33 7.45 -1.94 38.14
N CYS A 34 7.24 -0.69 38.60
CA CYS A 34 6.49 0.31 37.84
C CYS A 34 7.15 0.63 36.49
N GLY A 35 8.49 0.74 36.45
CA GLY A 35 9.23 0.94 35.20
C GLY A 35 9.03 -0.19 34.19
N ILE A 36 9.09 -1.45 34.67
CA ILE A 36 8.85 -2.64 33.83
C ILE A 36 7.40 -2.67 33.32
N LEU A 37 6.41 -2.37 34.16
CA LEU A 37 5.01 -2.29 33.75
C LEU A 37 4.77 -1.20 32.71
N CYS A 38 5.34 -0.01 32.91
CA CYS A 38 5.25 1.08 31.94
C CYS A 38 5.93 0.70 30.61
N ALA A 39 7.11 0.09 30.64
CA ALA A 39 7.80 -0.36 29.42
C ALA A 39 7.01 -1.45 28.68
N ALA A 40 6.41 -2.40 29.39
CA ALA A 40 5.57 -3.44 28.80
C ALA A 40 4.26 -2.86 28.21
N ALA A 41 3.61 -1.94 28.91
CA ALA A 41 2.43 -1.24 28.41
C ALA A 41 2.75 -0.39 27.18
N PHE A 42 3.86 0.34 27.21
CA PHE A 42 4.29 1.17 26.07
C PHE A 42 4.72 0.32 24.88
N GLY A 43 5.46 -0.77 25.11
CA GLY A 43 5.87 -1.72 24.08
C GLY A 43 4.68 -2.42 23.41
N THR A 44 3.65 -2.78 24.17
CA THR A 44 2.42 -3.38 23.62
C THR A 44 1.60 -2.38 22.83
N VAL A 45 1.44 -1.15 23.30
CA VAL A 45 0.73 -0.08 22.58
C VAL A 45 1.44 0.25 21.26
N LEU A 46 2.77 0.38 21.26
CA LEU A 46 3.54 0.63 20.05
C LEU A 46 3.47 -0.55 19.06
N ALA A 47 3.53 -1.79 19.55
CA ALA A 47 3.40 -2.97 18.70
C ALA A 47 2.02 -3.08 18.04
N LEU A 48 0.94 -2.78 18.79
CA LEU A 48 -0.44 -2.79 18.29
C LEU A 48 -0.69 -1.64 17.30
N ALA A 49 -0.17 -0.44 17.57
CA ALA A 49 -0.29 0.71 16.68
C ALA A 49 0.48 0.49 15.37
N ALA A 50 1.71 -0.04 15.45
CA ALA A 50 2.52 -0.32 14.26
C ALA A 50 1.92 -1.43 13.38
N THR A 51 1.25 -2.42 13.98
CA THR A 51 0.69 -3.56 13.22
C THR A 51 -0.68 -3.29 12.61
N SER A 52 -1.51 -2.42 13.19
CA SER A 52 -2.86 -2.15 12.70
C SER A 52 -2.90 -1.15 11.53
N ASP A 53 -2.21 -0.01 11.66
CA ASP A 53 -2.20 1.05 10.65
C ASP A 53 -1.35 0.70 9.44
N GLN A 54 -0.20 0.07 9.63
CA GLN A 54 0.61 -0.36 8.47
C GLN A 54 -0.08 -1.49 7.70
N ALA A 55 -0.73 -2.44 8.39
CA ALA A 55 -1.46 -3.49 7.71
C ALA A 55 -2.70 -2.96 6.96
N SER A 56 -3.38 -1.94 7.49
CA SER A 56 -4.53 -1.33 6.81
C SER A 56 -4.09 -0.57 5.55
N LEU A 57 -2.98 0.17 5.62
CA LEU A 57 -2.40 0.85 4.48
C LEU A 57 -1.89 -0.11 3.41
N ALA A 58 -1.20 -1.19 3.80
CA ALA A 58 -0.74 -2.23 2.88
C ALA A 58 -1.93 -2.87 2.15
N ARG A 59 -2.98 -3.26 2.88
CA ARG A 59 -4.22 -3.78 2.30
C ARG A 59 -4.88 -2.79 1.34
N ALA A 60 -4.89 -1.50 1.68
CA ALA A 60 -5.45 -0.47 0.82
C ALA A 60 -4.65 -0.30 -0.48
N ARG A 61 -3.30 -0.35 -0.40
CA ARG A 61 -2.41 -0.35 -1.57
C ARG A 61 -2.64 -1.55 -2.46
N ASP A 62 -2.69 -2.75 -1.89
CA ASP A 62 -2.92 -3.98 -2.66
C ASP A 62 -4.28 -3.96 -3.36
N ALA A 63 -5.33 -3.52 -2.64
CA ALA A 63 -6.68 -3.41 -3.18
C ALA A 63 -6.76 -2.41 -4.34
N VAL A 64 -6.14 -1.23 -4.23
CA VAL A 64 -6.17 -0.24 -5.31
C VAL A 64 -5.28 -0.63 -6.48
N GLN A 65 -4.16 -1.32 -6.23
CA GLN A 65 -3.29 -1.88 -7.26
C GLN A 65 -4.05 -2.90 -8.11
N GLN A 66 -4.74 -3.84 -7.46
CA GLN A 66 -5.54 -4.85 -8.15
C GLN A 66 -6.69 -4.21 -8.94
N ALA A 67 -7.45 -3.31 -8.30
CA ALA A 67 -8.57 -2.64 -8.97
C ALA A 67 -8.12 -1.80 -10.18
N ALA A 68 -6.94 -1.18 -10.13
CA ALA A 68 -6.38 -0.47 -11.27
C ALA A 68 -5.96 -1.41 -12.40
N GLN A 69 -5.43 -2.60 -12.11
CA GLN A 69 -5.17 -3.62 -13.14
C GLN A 69 -6.46 -4.07 -13.81
N ASP A 70 -7.50 -4.36 -13.02
CA ASP A 70 -8.80 -4.76 -13.54
C ASP A 70 -9.42 -3.66 -14.42
N ALA A 71 -9.39 -2.41 -13.94
CA ALA A 71 -9.84 -1.26 -14.72
C ALA A 71 -9.05 -1.09 -16.02
N ALA A 72 -7.72 -1.24 -15.99
CA ALA A 72 -6.87 -1.18 -17.19
C ALA A 72 -7.27 -2.24 -18.22
N GLY A 73 -7.48 -3.48 -17.76
CA GLY A 73 -7.91 -4.59 -18.61
C GLY A 73 -9.27 -4.35 -19.23
N VAL A 74 -10.24 -3.92 -18.42
CA VAL A 74 -11.62 -3.66 -18.88
C VAL A 74 -11.67 -2.48 -19.85
N LEU A 75 -11.10 -1.33 -19.50
CA LEU A 75 -11.18 -0.09 -20.29
C LEU A 75 -10.44 -0.17 -21.63
N ASN A 76 -9.54 -1.14 -21.81
CA ASN A 76 -8.77 -1.32 -23.05
C ASN A 76 -9.17 -2.59 -23.84
N THR A 77 -10.21 -3.30 -23.41
CA THR A 77 -10.72 -4.50 -24.10
C THR A 77 -12.11 -4.23 -24.67
N LEU A 78 -12.26 -4.47 -25.98
CA LEU A 78 -13.52 -4.23 -26.68
C LEU A 78 -13.57 -4.93 -28.05
N SER A 79 -14.77 -5.39 -28.45
CA SER A 79 -15.03 -5.90 -29.80
C SER A 79 -16.20 -5.15 -30.46
N PRO A 80 -16.21 -5.01 -31.80
CA PRO A 80 -17.36 -4.46 -32.52
C PRO A 80 -18.65 -5.26 -32.36
N GLN A 81 -18.52 -6.56 -32.08
CA GLN A 81 -19.65 -7.50 -31.96
C GLN A 81 -20.41 -7.32 -30.63
N ASP A 82 -19.75 -6.79 -29.60
CA ASP A 82 -20.29 -6.64 -28.25
C ASP A 82 -20.16 -5.19 -27.74
N ALA A 83 -20.07 -4.21 -28.64
CA ALA A 83 -19.77 -2.82 -28.32
C ALA A 83 -20.62 -2.26 -27.16
N ASP A 84 -21.94 -2.49 -27.22
CA ASP A 84 -22.86 -2.01 -26.20
C ASP A 84 -22.58 -2.61 -24.81
N ALA A 85 -22.36 -3.93 -24.74
CA ALA A 85 -22.02 -4.65 -23.51
C ALA A 85 -20.60 -4.33 -23.02
N GLY A 86 -19.67 -4.05 -23.92
CA GLY A 86 -18.33 -3.59 -23.59
C GLY A 86 -18.35 -2.23 -22.91
N LEU A 87 -19.15 -1.30 -23.42
CA LEU A 87 -19.34 0.00 -22.80
C LEU A 87 -20.02 -0.11 -21.43
N ASP A 88 -20.97 -1.04 -21.25
CA ASP A 88 -21.54 -1.31 -19.92
C ASP A 88 -20.46 -1.76 -18.92
N ARG A 89 -19.52 -2.62 -19.35
CA ARG A 89 -18.39 -3.03 -18.50
C ARG A 89 -17.45 -1.87 -18.19
N TRP A 90 -17.21 -0.97 -19.15
CA TRP A 90 -16.42 0.24 -18.91
C TRP A 90 -17.06 1.13 -17.85
N GLU A 91 -18.38 1.33 -17.92
CA GLU A 91 -19.12 2.10 -16.92
C GLU A 91 -19.07 1.44 -15.53
N GLN A 92 -19.05 0.11 -15.45
CA GLN A 92 -18.97 -0.61 -14.17
C GLN A 92 -17.66 -0.33 -13.40
N VAL A 93 -16.54 -0.18 -14.10
CA VAL A 93 -15.22 0.09 -13.51
C VAL A 93 -14.90 1.59 -13.40
N ALA A 94 -15.75 2.46 -13.95
CA ALA A 94 -15.56 3.90 -13.96
C ALA A 94 -16.39 4.60 -12.86
N THR A 95 -15.95 5.78 -12.47
CA THR A 95 -16.67 6.69 -11.58
C THR A 95 -16.35 8.15 -11.94
N GLY A 96 -17.05 9.09 -11.29
CA GLY A 96 -16.75 10.52 -11.38
C GLY A 96 -16.66 11.05 -12.82
N PRO A 97 -15.64 11.88 -13.14
CA PRO A 97 -15.49 12.48 -14.47
C PRO A 97 -15.39 11.48 -15.61
N LEU A 98 -14.65 10.37 -15.42
CA LEU A 98 -14.52 9.34 -16.45
C LEU A 98 -15.86 8.70 -16.78
N LEU A 99 -16.66 8.32 -15.77
CA LEU A 99 -17.98 7.75 -15.98
C LEU A 99 -18.91 8.73 -16.70
N ALA A 100 -18.91 10.00 -16.28
CA ALA A 100 -19.72 11.03 -16.91
C ALA A 100 -19.38 11.23 -18.40
N GLU A 101 -18.09 11.16 -18.74
CA GLU A 101 -17.65 11.25 -20.13
C GLU A 101 -18.04 10.00 -20.95
N LEU A 102 -17.87 8.80 -20.38
CA LEU A 102 -18.30 7.56 -21.03
C LEU A 102 -19.79 7.57 -21.37
N GLN A 103 -20.63 7.99 -20.41
CA GLN A 103 -22.07 8.07 -20.59
C GLN A 103 -22.48 9.12 -21.62
N ARG A 104 -21.84 10.30 -21.58
CA ARG A 104 -22.08 11.38 -22.55
C ARG A 104 -21.71 10.96 -23.97
N SER A 105 -20.58 10.28 -24.13
CA SER A 105 -19.99 9.94 -25.43
C SER A 105 -20.42 8.56 -25.95
N ARG A 106 -21.24 7.81 -25.19
CA ARG A 106 -21.66 6.44 -25.52
C ARG A 106 -22.20 6.28 -26.95
N PRO A 107 -23.14 7.11 -27.46
CA PRO A 107 -23.66 6.92 -28.82
C PRO A 107 -22.58 7.07 -29.90
N ALA A 108 -21.67 8.03 -29.73
CA ALA A 108 -20.57 8.28 -30.64
C ALA A 108 -19.54 7.12 -30.59
N PHE A 109 -19.24 6.60 -29.40
CA PHE A 109 -18.39 5.43 -29.25
C PHE A 109 -18.99 4.22 -29.96
N VAL A 110 -20.25 3.85 -29.71
CA VAL A 110 -20.89 2.68 -30.34
C VAL A 110 -20.76 2.75 -31.87
N SER A 111 -21.05 3.91 -32.47
CA SER A 111 -20.90 4.10 -33.91
C SER A 111 -19.46 3.90 -34.37
N THR A 112 -18.50 4.53 -33.68
CA THR A 112 -17.07 4.46 -34.03
C THR A 112 -16.52 3.03 -33.91
N ILE A 113 -16.89 2.32 -32.84
CA ILE A 113 -16.48 0.94 -32.57
C ILE A 113 -17.02 0.00 -33.66
N LYS A 114 -18.30 0.11 -34.01
CA LYS A 114 -18.92 -0.69 -35.07
C LYS A 114 -18.29 -0.43 -36.44
N GLN A 115 -17.87 0.81 -36.71
CA GLN A 115 -17.18 1.17 -37.96
C GLN A 115 -15.72 0.72 -38.01
N ALA A 116 -15.01 0.75 -36.88
CA ALA A 116 -13.57 0.45 -36.82
C ALA A 116 -13.23 -1.01 -37.18
N GLN A 117 -14.18 -1.94 -37.05
CA GLN A 117 -14.04 -3.35 -37.46
C GLN A 117 -12.74 -4.00 -36.94
N ARG A 118 -12.33 -3.63 -35.72
CA ARG A 118 -11.15 -4.18 -35.03
C ARG A 118 -11.49 -4.43 -33.58
N SER A 119 -10.93 -5.46 -32.99
CA SER A 119 -11.02 -5.70 -31.54
C SER A 119 -9.71 -5.32 -30.85
N THR A 120 -9.83 -5.00 -29.57
CA THR A 120 -8.69 -4.85 -28.67
C THR A 120 -8.85 -5.80 -27.50
N ALA A 121 -7.72 -6.38 -27.06
CA ALA A 121 -7.63 -7.17 -25.85
C ALA A 121 -6.46 -6.66 -25.02
N ALA A 122 -6.71 -6.35 -23.76
CA ALA A 122 -5.72 -5.80 -22.86
C ALA A 122 -5.34 -6.82 -21.79
N LYS A 123 -4.03 -6.96 -21.56
CA LYS A 123 -3.44 -7.77 -20.50
C LYS A 123 -2.56 -6.88 -19.62
N PRO A 124 -3.05 -6.46 -18.44
CA PRO A 124 -2.22 -5.80 -17.45
C PRO A 124 -1.08 -6.73 -17.04
N VAL A 125 0.14 -6.21 -16.97
CA VAL A 125 1.34 -6.98 -16.65
C VAL A 125 1.96 -6.54 -15.33
N TYR A 126 1.92 -5.23 -15.08
CA TYR A 126 2.44 -4.66 -13.84
C TYR A 126 1.63 -3.43 -13.46
N ALA A 127 1.46 -3.20 -12.16
CA ALA A 127 0.89 -1.98 -11.62
C ALA A 127 1.72 -1.49 -10.43
N ALA A 128 1.90 -0.19 -10.32
CA ALA A 128 2.53 0.45 -9.17
C ALA A 128 1.67 1.63 -8.70
N VAL A 129 1.38 1.65 -7.40
CA VAL A 129 0.67 2.77 -6.76
C VAL A 129 1.64 3.93 -6.60
N GLU A 130 1.41 5.02 -7.34
CA GLU A 130 2.22 6.24 -7.28
C GLU A 130 1.85 7.07 -6.05
N SER A 131 0.56 7.19 -5.77
CA SER A 131 0.03 7.89 -4.60
C SER A 131 -1.23 7.20 -4.08
N LEU A 132 -1.43 7.27 -2.77
CA LEU A 132 -2.64 6.77 -2.10
C LEU A 132 -2.93 7.67 -0.90
N ASP A 133 -4.13 8.25 -0.90
CA ASP A 133 -4.72 8.95 0.23
C ASP A 133 -5.94 8.16 0.71
N PRO A 134 -5.79 7.34 1.79
CA PRO A 134 -6.90 6.57 2.33
C PRO A 134 -8.03 7.43 2.91
N GLY A 135 -7.72 8.65 3.37
CA GLY A 135 -8.67 9.56 3.99
C GLY A 135 -9.55 10.27 2.96
N ALA A 136 -8.94 10.72 1.86
CA ALA A 136 -9.68 11.26 0.71
C ALA A 136 -10.30 10.16 -0.17
N GLY A 137 -9.85 8.91 -0.02
CA GLY A 137 -10.28 7.79 -0.86
C GLY A 137 -9.80 7.95 -2.30
N THR A 138 -8.59 8.45 -2.52
CA THR A 138 -8.02 8.68 -3.85
C THR A 138 -6.66 8.01 -4.00
N ALA A 139 -6.31 7.64 -5.23
CA ALA A 139 -5.00 7.11 -5.56
C ALA A 139 -4.65 7.38 -7.04
N SER A 140 -3.36 7.39 -7.35
CA SER A 140 -2.88 7.29 -8.73
C SER A 140 -2.06 6.01 -8.89
N VAL A 141 -2.30 5.26 -9.97
CA VAL A 141 -1.64 3.99 -10.25
C VAL A 141 -1.13 3.99 -11.68
N LEU A 142 0.15 3.64 -11.85
CA LEU A 142 0.74 3.39 -13.16
C LEU A 142 0.62 1.92 -13.51
N VAL A 143 -0.05 1.61 -14.63
CA VAL A 143 -0.28 0.23 -15.10
C VAL A 143 0.38 0.02 -16.45
N SER A 144 1.30 -0.95 -16.52
CA SER A 144 1.90 -1.43 -17.77
C SER A 144 1.03 -2.54 -18.35
N THR A 145 0.51 -2.33 -19.55
CA THR A 145 -0.50 -3.18 -20.17
C THR A 145 -0.09 -3.54 -21.59
N ASP A 146 -0.10 -4.83 -21.91
CA ASP A 146 -0.01 -5.28 -23.30
C ASP A 146 -1.39 -5.17 -23.94
N ILE A 147 -1.49 -4.44 -25.04
CA ILE A 147 -2.74 -4.24 -25.79
C ILE A 147 -2.55 -4.86 -27.16
N THR A 148 -3.30 -5.93 -27.41
CA THR A 148 -3.36 -6.61 -28.70
C THR A 148 -4.51 -6.03 -29.50
N THR A 149 -4.22 -5.46 -30.66
CA THR A 149 -5.22 -5.01 -31.63
C THR A 149 -5.33 -6.04 -32.75
N THR A 150 -6.54 -6.55 -32.97
CA THR A 150 -6.84 -7.50 -34.04
C THR A 150 -7.69 -6.81 -35.10
N PRO A 151 -7.13 -6.51 -36.28
CA PRO A 151 -7.90 -5.96 -37.39
C PRO A 151 -8.84 -7.02 -37.99
N ARG A 152 -9.82 -6.59 -38.79
CA ARG A 152 -10.69 -7.51 -39.56
C ARG A 152 -9.92 -8.42 -40.51
N THR A 153 -8.81 -7.93 -41.06
CA THR A 153 -7.95 -8.64 -42.01
C THR A 153 -6.48 -8.37 -41.66
N GLY A 154 -5.64 -9.40 -41.74
CA GLY A 154 -4.23 -9.33 -41.35
C GLY A 154 -3.97 -9.84 -39.94
N GLU A 155 -2.71 -9.75 -39.51
CA GLU A 155 -2.26 -10.31 -38.24
C GLU A 155 -2.51 -9.36 -37.05
N PRO A 156 -2.80 -9.88 -35.85
CA PRO A 156 -2.85 -9.09 -34.62
C PRO A 156 -1.49 -8.46 -34.29
N VAL A 157 -1.52 -7.24 -33.74
CA VAL A 157 -0.33 -6.53 -33.26
C VAL A 157 -0.47 -6.22 -31.78
N THR A 158 0.54 -6.59 -30.99
CA THR A 158 0.61 -6.28 -29.57
C THR A 158 1.58 -5.14 -29.32
N ASN A 159 1.12 -4.10 -28.62
CA ASN A 159 1.97 -3.03 -28.12
C ASN A 159 1.81 -2.88 -26.62
N ARG A 160 2.90 -2.54 -25.93
CA ARG A 160 2.91 -2.27 -24.50
C ARG A 160 2.71 -0.79 -24.23
N GLN A 161 1.66 -0.45 -23.49
CA GLN A 161 1.37 0.92 -23.08
C GLN A 161 1.49 1.06 -21.56
N ARG A 162 1.90 2.26 -21.12
CA ARG A 162 1.85 2.66 -19.71
C ARG A 162 0.66 3.59 -19.54
N LEU A 163 -0.22 3.24 -18.61
CA LEU A 163 -1.45 3.96 -18.33
C LEU A 163 -1.35 4.55 -16.93
N GLU A 164 -1.57 5.84 -16.76
CA GLU A 164 -1.88 6.39 -15.44
C GLU A 164 -3.39 6.27 -15.24
N ILE A 165 -3.80 5.67 -14.13
CA ILE A 165 -5.19 5.51 -13.74
C ILE A 165 -5.39 6.19 -12.40
N VAL A 166 -6.24 7.21 -12.39
CA VAL A 166 -6.68 7.87 -11.17
C VAL A 166 -7.85 7.06 -10.62
N MET A 167 -7.73 6.62 -9.37
CA MET A 167 -8.69 5.77 -8.69
C MET A 167 -9.39 6.56 -7.59
N THR A 168 -10.70 6.37 -7.48
CA THR A 168 -11.53 6.89 -6.40
C THR A 168 -12.25 5.75 -5.71
N LYS A 169 -12.24 5.74 -4.38
CA LYS A 169 -12.94 4.77 -3.56
C LYS A 169 -14.43 5.10 -3.55
N THR A 170 -15.24 4.09 -3.83
CA THR A 170 -16.70 4.16 -3.80
C THR A 170 -17.25 3.12 -2.83
N ASP A 171 -18.56 3.13 -2.60
CA ASP A 171 -19.24 2.10 -1.81
C ASP A 171 -19.10 0.69 -2.42
N GLN A 172 -18.82 0.61 -3.73
CA GLN A 172 -18.60 -0.64 -4.46
C GLN A 172 -17.11 -1.00 -4.59
N GLY A 173 -16.21 -0.29 -3.90
CA GLY A 173 -14.77 -0.44 -4.01
C GLY A 173 -14.11 0.62 -4.88
N TRP A 174 -12.84 0.39 -5.22
CA TRP A 174 -12.05 1.32 -6.03
C TRP A 174 -12.49 1.28 -7.50
N LYS A 175 -12.72 2.46 -8.08
CA LYS A 175 -13.07 2.63 -9.50
C LYS A 175 -12.22 3.71 -10.15
N ALA A 176 -12.02 3.62 -11.45
CA ALA A 176 -11.28 4.60 -12.22
C ALA A 176 -12.08 5.90 -12.39
N SER A 177 -11.56 7.02 -11.90
CA SER A 177 -12.10 8.35 -12.12
C SER A 177 -11.40 9.11 -13.26
N GLY A 178 -10.28 8.58 -13.75
CA GLY A 178 -9.55 9.08 -14.89
C GLY A 178 -8.55 8.05 -15.41
N VAL A 179 -8.26 8.10 -16.70
CA VAL A 179 -7.24 7.25 -17.34
C VAL A 179 -6.55 8.04 -18.44
N ARG A 180 -5.24 7.90 -18.57
CA ARG A 180 -4.47 8.46 -19.68
C ARG A 180 -3.29 7.59 -20.05
N VAL A 181 -2.90 7.63 -21.32
CA VAL A 181 -1.64 7.03 -21.77
C VAL A 181 -0.49 7.95 -21.35
N VAL A 182 0.53 7.38 -20.73
CA VAL A 182 1.78 8.06 -20.44
C VAL A 182 2.70 7.90 -21.65
N GLY A 183 2.91 8.99 -22.39
CA GLY A 183 3.85 9.02 -23.50
C GLY A 183 5.28 8.83 -23.03
N VAL A 184 6.12 8.19 -23.86
CA VAL A 184 7.56 8.41 -23.79
C VAL A 184 7.82 9.77 -24.43
N GLY A 185 8.50 10.67 -23.72
CA GLY A 185 8.85 11.99 -24.26
C GLY A 185 9.48 11.85 -25.65
N GLN A 186 9.02 12.68 -26.59
CA GLN A 186 9.64 12.86 -27.90
C GLN A 186 10.97 13.60 -27.74
#